data_AF-A0A2D6QBJ7-F1
#
_entry.id   AF-A0A2D6QBJ7-F1
#
_cell.length_a   1.000
_cell.length_b   1.000
_cell.length_c   1.000
_cell.angle_alpha   90.00
_cell.angle_beta   90.00
_cell.angle_gamma   90.00
#
_symmetry.space_group_name_H-M   'P 1'
#
loop_
_entity.id
_entity.type
_entity.pdbx_description
1 polymer ?
#
loop_
_entity_poly.entity_id
_entity_poly.type
_entity_poly.pdbx_seq_one_letter_code
_entity_poly.pdbx_strand_id
1 'polypeptide(L)'
;MENDRFIELAEEVKALTVYAEDHDVTIAVMGCRVNGPGETDDADLGLWCGPSTVNLKRGPQTVGTYSYDEVLGALKQELDRIIDPPGVTIAPHE
;
A
#
# COMPACT_ATOMS: atom_id res chain seq x y z
N MET A 1 12.04 0.64 -20.66
CA MET A 1 10.57 0.43 -20.60
C MET A 1 10.25 -0.16 -19.23
N GLU A 2 10.63 0.56 -18.17
CA GLU A 2 10.32 0.25 -16.76
C GLU A 2 9.39 1.33 -16.16
N ASN A 3 9.30 2.50 -16.80
CA ASN A 3 8.54 3.65 -16.32
C ASN A 3 7.02 3.50 -16.49
N ASP A 4 6.53 2.89 -17.57
CA ASP A 4 5.09 2.88 -17.87
C ASP A 4 4.28 2.10 -16.83
N ARG A 5 4.74 0.90 -16.43
CA ARG A 5 4.01 0.05 -15.48
C ARG A 5 3.89 0.64 -14.08
N PHE A 6 4.88 1.42 -13.65
CA PHE A 6 4.81 2.12 -12.37
C PHE A 6 3.75 3.23 -12.41
N ILE A 7 3.67 3.98 -13.51
CA ILE A 7 2.71 5.07 -13.67
C ILE A 7 1.30 4.48 -13.67
N GLU A 8 1.06 3.41 -14.44
CA GLU A 8 -0.22 2.70 -14.46
C GLU A 8 -0.63 2.24 -13.05
N LEU A 9 0.28 1.59 -12.32
CA LEU A 9 0.01 1.15 -10.95
C LEU A 9 -0.32 2.32 -10.02
N ALA A 10 0.39 3.44 -10.12
CA ALA A 10 0.13 4.60 -9.28
C ALA A 10 -1.26 5.22 -9.55
N GLU A 11 -1.69 5.26 -10.83
CA GLU A 11 -3.02 5.71 -11.19
C GLU A 11 -4.11 4.75 -10.69
N GLU A 12 -3.89 3.43 -10.82
CA GLU A 12 -4.82 2.41 -10.33
C GLU A 12 -4.94 2.45 -8.80
N VAL A 13 -3.82 2.60 -8.09
CA VAL A 13 -3.81 2.78 -6.63
C VAL A 13 -4.63 4.00 -6.25
N LYS A 14 -4.39 5.15 -6.89
CA LYS A 14 -5.13 6.38 -6.62
C LYS A 14 -6.63 6.21 -6.87
N ALA A 15 -7.01 5.59 -7.98
CA ALA A 15 -8.41 5.33 -8.33
C ALA A 15 -9.07 4.37 -7.33
N LEU A 16 -8.34 3.35 -6.90
CA LEU A 16 -8.80 2.38 -5.92
C LEU A 16 -8.97 3.00 -4.53
N THR A 17 -8.15 3.96 -4.15
CA THR A 17 -8.15 4.57 -2.81
C THR A 17 -9.08 5.77 -2.69
N VAL A 18 -9.81 6.16 -3.75
CA VAL A 18 -10.75 7.32 -3.71
C VAL A 18 -11.81 7.16 -2.62
N TYR A 19 -12.32 5.95 -2.39
CA TYR A 19 -13.31 5.71 -1.33
C TYR A 19 -12.76 5.93 0.07
N ALA A 20 -11.43 5.90 0.20
CA ALA A 20 -10.69 6.04 1.45
C ALA A 20 -10.14 7.45 1.66
N GLU A 21 -10.41 8.41 0.77
CA GLU A 21 -9.84 9.76 0.81
C GLU A 21 -10.21 10.54 2.08
N ASP A 22 -11.36 10.24 2.69
CA ASP A 22 -11.80 10.85 3.94
C ASP A 22 -11.04 10.34 5.18
N HIS A 23 -10.24 9.28 5.02
CA HIS A 23 -9.45 8.68 6.09
C HIS A 23 -8.02 9.18 6.08
N ASP A 24 -7.47 9.41 7.27
CA ASP A 24 -6.07 9.81 7.48
C ASP A 24 -5.15 8.59 7.31
N VAL A 25 -5.03 8.10 6.06
CA VAL A 25 -4.21 6.93 5.70
C VAL A 25 -3.18 7.34 4.67
N THR A 26 -1.91 7.09 4.99
CA THR A 26 -0.79 7.39 4.09
C THR A 26 -0.41 6.16 3.26
N ILE A 27 -0.45 6.29 1.93
CA ILE A 27 -0.07 5.22 1.00
C ILE A 27 1.13 5.68 0.15
N ALA A 28 2.27 5.02 0.32
CA ALA A 28 3.49 5.30 -0.42
C ALA A 28 3.67 4.33 -1.59
N VAL A 29 3.88 4.84 -2.81
CA VAL A 29 4.12 4.02 -4.02
C VAL A 29 5.45 4.40 -4.64
N MET A 30 6.40 3.48 -4.66
CA MET A 30 7.77 3.70 -5.13
C MET A 30 8.10 2.84 -6.35
N GLY A 31 8.52 3.47 -7.44
CA GLY A 31 8.79 2.80 -8.73
C GLY A 31 10.10 2.00 -8.80
N CYS A 32 11.01 2.15 -7.84
CA CYS A 32 12.26 1.40 -7.82
C CYS A 32 12.79 1.18 -6.39
N ARG A 33 13.42 0.00 -6.18
CA ARG A 33 13.97 -0.47 -4.89
C ARG A 33 14.95 0.49 -4.21
N VAL A 34 15.60 1.39 -4.96
CA VAL A 34 16.75 2.19 -4.47
C VAL A 34 16.39 3.09 -3.28
N ASN A 35 15.13 3.48 -3.15
CA ASN A 35 14.60 4.30 -2.05
C ASN A 35 13.46 3.62 -1.26
N GLY A 36 13.01 2.43 -1.67
CA GLY A 36 11.79 1.79 -1.18
C GLY A 36 11.79 1.41 0.31
N PRO A 37 12.76 0.64 0.83
CA PRO A 37 12.56 -0.05 2.12
C PRO A 37 12.61 0.85 3.36
N GLY A 38 13.11 2.09 3.25
CA GLY A 38 13.20 3.04 4.36
C GLY A 38 12.12 4.12 4.37
N GLU A 39 11.68 4.59 3.19
CA GLU A 39 10.65 5.64 3.08
C GLU A 39 9.23 5.08 3.19
N THR A 40 8.99 3.82 2.83
CA THR A 40 7.65 3.20 2.94
C THR A 40 7.31 2.72 4.34
N ASP A 41 8.27 2.71 5.27
CA ASP A 41 8.06 2.29 6.66
C ASP A 41 7.26 3.33 7.47
N ASP A 42 7.31 4.60 7.04
CA ASP A 42 6.59 5.72 7.64
C ASP A 42 5.12 5.80 7.19
N ALA A 43 4.79 5.16 6.07
CA ALA A 43 3.44 5.11 5.53
C ALA A 43 2.63 3.94 6.12
N ASP A 44 1.33 4.13 6.31
CA ASP A 44 0.44 3.04 6.74
C ASP A 44 0.48 1.87 5.76
N LEU A 45 0.56 2.17 4.46
CA LEU A 45 0.72 1.19 3.38
C LEU A 45 1.83 1.59 2.43
N GLY A 46 2.72 0.64 2.12
CA GLY A 46 3.88 0.85 1.27
C GLY A 46 3.91 -0.12 0.10
N LEU A 47 4.08 0.39 -1.12
CA LEU A 47 4.27 -0.41 -2.33
C LEU A 47 5.62 -0.08 -2.96
N TRP A 48 6.41 -1.11 -3.29
CA TRP A 48 7.58 -0.91 -4.13
C TRP A 48 7.64 -1.90 -5.29
N CYS A 49 7.88 -1.35 -6.47
CA CYS A 49 7.97 -2.10 -7.71
C CYS A 49 9.37 -2.73 -7.84
N GLY A 50 9.37 -4.05 -8.00
CA GLY A 50 10.51 -4.84 -8.46
C GLY A 50 10.43 -5.10 -9.97
N PRO A 51 11.39 -5.86 -10.53
CA PRO A 51 11.48 -6.09 -11.97
C PRO A 51 10.24 -6.80 -12.56
N SER A 52 9.58 -7.66 -11.76
CA SER A 52 8.42 -8.44 -12.21
C SER A 52 7.28 -8.47 -11.20
N THR A 53 7.51 -7.99 -9.99
CA THR A 53 6.59 -8.11 -8.85
C THR A 53 6.55 -6.81 -8.06
N VAL A 54 5.46 -6.61 -7.32
CA VAL A 54 5.27 -5.48 -6.42
C VAL A 54 5.24 -6.03 -5.00
N ASN A 55 6.00 -5.41 -4.11
CA ASN A 55 5.96 -5.77 -2.70
C ASN A 55 5.04 -4.82 -1.96
N LEU A 56 4.25 -5.38 -1.05
CA LEU A 56 3.33 -4.66 -0.19
C LEU A 56 3.81 -4.74 1.26
N LYS A 57 3.83 -3.59 1.91
CA LYS A 57 4.08 -3.39 3.33
C LYS A 57 2.91 -2.68 4.00
N ARG A 58 2.80 -2.91 5.29
CA ARG A 58 1.95 -2.17 6.22
C ARG A 58 2.86 -1.60 7.31
N GLY A 59 3.12 -0.30 7.28
CA GLY A 59 4.19 0.32 8.06
C GLY A 59 5.51 -0.47 7.94
N PRO A 60 6.11 -0.91 9.06
CA PRO A 60 7.35 -1.68 9.03
C PRO A 60 7.19 -3.13 8.57
N GLN A 61 5.97 -3.66 8.56
CA GLN A 61 5.72 -5.08 8.35
C GLN A 61 5.53 -5.42 6.88
N THR A 62 6.30 -6.37 6.37
CA THR A 62 6.10 -6.89 5.01
C THR A 62 4.87 -7.78 4.99
N VAL A 63 3.87 -7.40 4.19
CA VAL A 63 2.64 -8.16 3.98
C VAL A 63 2.89 -9.29 2.99
N GLY A 64 3.57 -9.00 1.88
CA GLY A 64 3.91 -10.00 0.89
C GLY A 64 4.42 -9.41 -0.42
N THR A 65 4.72 -10.30 -1.37
CA THR A 65 5.11 -9.96 -2.73
C THR A 65 4.06 -10.50 -3.70
N TYR A 66 3.57 -9.64 -4.57
CA TYR A 66 2.43 -9.89 -5.46
C TYR A 66 2.79 -9.51 -6.91
N SER A 67 2.03 -10.00 -7.87
CA SER A 67 2.06 -9.50 -9.25
C SER A 67 1.35 -8.14 -9.33
N TYR A 68 1.55 -7.38 -10.41
CA TYR A 68 0.88 -6.08 -10.62
C TYR A 68 -0.66 -6.23 -10.61
N ASP A 69 -1.21 -7.30 -11.19
CA ASP A 69 -2.65 -7.59 -11.17
C ASP A 69 -3.18 -8.00 -9.79
N GLU A 70 -2.32 -8.58 -8.94
CA GLU A 70 -2.73 -9.10 -7.63
C GLU A 70 -2.59 -8.07 -6.52
N VAL A 71 -1.61 -7.16 -6.65
CA VAL A 71 -1.26 -6.22 -5.59
C VAL A 71 -2.38 -5.24 -5.28
N LEU A 72 -3.19 -4.85 -6.27
CA LEU A 72 -4.35 -3.96 -6.06
C LEU A 72 -5.39 -4.61 -5.14
N GLY A 73 -5.63 -5.91 -5.31
CA GLY A 73 -6.54 -6.67 -4.46
C GLY A 73 -6.01 -6.82 -3.03
N ALA A 74 -4.71 -7.07 -2.88
CA ALA A 74 -4.05 -7.14 -1.58
C ALA A 74 -4.04 -5.77 -0.88
N LEU A 75 -3.73 -4.70 -1.62
CA LEU A 75 -3.73 -3.32 -1.12
C LEU A 75 -5.11 -2.93 -0.59
N LYS A 76 -6.16 -3.21 -1.37
CA LYS A 76 -7.54 -2.93 -0.94
C LYS A 76 -7.89 -3.62 0.36
N GLN A 77 -7.50 -4.89 0.53
CA GLN A 77 -7.76 -5.63 1.75
C GLN A 77 -7.04 -5.03 2.96
N GLU A 78 -5.78 -4.63 2.80
CA GLU A 78 -5.03 -3.99 3.88
C GLU A 78 -5.58 -2.60 4.21
N LEU A 79 -5.99 -1.84 3.20
CA LEU A 79 -6.64 -0.54 3.37
C LEU A 79 -7.96 -0.66 4.11
N ASP A 80 -8.80 -1.63 3.73
CA ASP A 80 -10.07 -1.94 4.41
C ASP A 80 -9.83 -2.30 5.88
N ARG A 81 -8.78 -3.06 6.20
CA ARG A 81 -8.39 -3.38 7.59
C ARG A 81 -7.91 -2.19 8.41
N ILE A 82 -7.40 -1.14 7.76
CA ILE A 82 -6.97 0.10 8.43
C ILE A 82 -8.18 1.00 8.68
N ILE A 83 -9.07 1.10 7.70
CA ILE A 83 -10.25 1.98 7.73
C ILE A 83 -11.36 1.41 8.61
N ASP A 84 -11.66 0.13 8.46
CA ASP A 84 -12.69 -0.60 9.20
C ASP A 84 -12.05 -1.86 9.82
N PRO A 85 -11.24 -1.71 10.88
CA PRO A 85 -10.66 -2.85 11.56
C PRO A 85 -11.80 -3.71 12.12
N PRO A 86 -11.88 -5.02 11.81
CA PRO A 86 -12.94 -5.86 12.31
C PRO A 86 -12.88 -5.93 13.85
N GLY A 87 -13.76 -5.18 14.51
CA GLY A 87 -14.11 -5.34 15.92
C GLY A 87 -12.95 -5.29 16.92
N VAL A 88 -11.93 -4.43 16.72
CA VAL A 88 -11.03 -4.09 17.83
C VAL A 88 -11.74 -3.06 18.70
N THR A 89 -12.30 -3.53 19.81
CA THR A 89 -12.67 -2.66 20.95
C THR A 89 -11.43 -1.86 21.33
N ILE A 90 -11.37 -0.60 20.91
CA ILE A 90 -10.42 0.38 21.43
C ILE A 90 -10.70 0.50 22.93
N ALA A 91 -9.87 -0.15 23.75
CA ALA A 91 -9.86 0.11 25.18
C ALA A 91 -9.55 1.60 25.37
N PRO A 92 -10.29 2.32 26.25
CA PRO A 92 -10.02 3.72 26.51
C PRO A 92 -8.58 3.86 27.01
N HIS A 93 -7.84 4.82 26.46
CA HIS A 93 -6.59 5.27 27.03
C HIS A 93 -6.94 6.06 28.30
N GLU A 94 -6.44 5.60 29.45
CA GLU A 94 -6.45 6.35 30.71
C GLU A 94 -5.34 7.42 30.71
#